data_AF-A0A832YN20-F1
#
_entry.id   AF-A0A832YN20-F1
#
_cell.length_a   1.000
_cell.length_b   1.000
_cell.length_c   1.000
_cell.angle_alpha   90.00
_cell.angle_beta   90.00
_cell.angle_gamma   90.00
#
_symmetry.space_group_name_H-M   'P 1'
#
loop_
_entity.id
_entity.type
_entity.pdbx_description
1 polymer ?
#
loop_
_entity_poly.entity_id
_entity_poly.type
_entity_poly.pdbx_seq_one_letter_code
_entity_poly.pdbx_strand_id
1 'polypeptide(L)'
;MQPSGRGYDHSITMFSPDGRLFQVEYARESVKRGTTTVGLKFREGVILICDKRIASRLILPDSIEKMFKIDDHIGFATSGLVA
;
A
#
# COMPACT_ATOMS: atom_id res chain seq x y z
N MET A 1 22.60 20.15 9.22
CA MET A 1 22.02 19.02 8.45
C MET A 1 21.60 19.57 7.10
N GLN A 2 22.28 19.20 6.01
CA GLN A 2 22.02 19.75 4.67
C GLN A 2 20.63 19.32 4.18
N PRO A 3 19.87 20.17 3.46
CA PRO A 3 18.61 19.76 2.84
C PRO A 3 18.93 19.06 1.51
N SER A 4 19.52 17.87 1.55
CA SER A 4 19.99 17.17 0.35
C SER A 4 18.84 16.39 -0.29
N GLY A 5 17.98 17.09 -1.03
CA GLY A 5 16.89 16.48 -1.80
C GLY A 5 16.22 17.43 -2.81
N ARG A 6 16.27 18.75 -2.58
CA ARG A 6 15.70 19.76 -3.50
C ARG A 6 16.33 19.63 -4.89
N GLY A 7 15.59 19.04 -5.83
CA GLY A 7 15.99 18.88 -7.23
C GLY A 7 15.88 17.45 -7.75
N TYR A 8 16.07 16.44 -6.88
CA TYR A 8 16.10 15.03 -7.29
C TYR A 8 14.77 14.31 -7.09
N ASP A 9 13.82 14.94 -6.40
CA ASP A 9 12.52 14.37 -6.11
C ASP A 9 11.41 14.85 -7.06
N HIS A 10 11.70 15.66 -8.08
CA HIS A 10 10.68 16.15 -9.01
C HIS A 10 10.30 15.15 -10.12
N SER A 11 11.19 14.20 -10.44
CA SER A 11 10.97 13.19 -11.50
C SER A 11 11.00 11.78 -10.93
N ILE A 12 10.18 10.88 -11.48
CA ILE A 12 10.12 9.47 -11.08
C ILE A 12 11.31 8.64 -11.58
N THR A 13 12.07 9.15 -12.55
CA THR A 13 13.20 8.44 -13.18
C THR A 13 14.57 8.97 -12.73
N MET A 14 14.61 9.98 -11.86
CA MET A 14 15.86 10.63 -11.46
C MET A 14 16.41 10.03 -10.17
N PHE A 15 17.64 9.54 -10.23
CA PHE A 15 18.38 9.11 -9.05
C PHE A 15 18.98 10.30 -8.32
N SER A 16 18.94 10.28 -6.99
CA SER A 16 19.70 11.19 -6.13
C SER A 16 21.21 10.88 -6.19
N PRO A 17 22.09 11.78 -5.71
CA PRO A 17 23.53 11.54 -5.68
C PRO A 17 23.95 10.28 -4.88
N ASP A 18 23.14 9.86 -3.92
CA ASP A 18 23.29 8.63 -3.14
C ASP A 18 22.55 7.41 -3.75
N GLY A 19 22.04 7.52 -4.97
CA GLY A 19 21.48 6.41 -5.75
C GLY A 19 20.04 6.03 -5.41
N ARG A 20 19.27 6.92 -4.77
CA ARG A 20 17.88 6.64 -4.35
C ARG A 20 16.87 7.25 -5.32
N LEU A 21 15.67 6.67 -5.32
CA LEU A 21 14.50 7.19 -6.02
C LEU A 21 13.51 7.75 -5.01
N PHE A 22 13.60 9.05 -4.71
CA PHE A 22 12.79 9.68 -3.66
C PHE A 22 11.28 9.55 -3.90
N GLN A 23 10.81 9.58 -5.15
CA GLN A 23 9.40 9.38 -5.46
C GLN A 23 8.87 8.00 -5.06
N VAL A 24 9.68 6.94 -5.18
CA VAL A 24 9.31 5.58 -4.73
C VAL A 24 9.22 5.52 -3.20
N GLU A 25 10.13 6.21 -2.52
CA GLU A 25 10.10 6.29 -1.05
C GLU A 25 8.88 7.07 -0.55
N TYR A 26 8.52 8.17 -1.19
CA TYR A 26 7.32 8.93 -0.88
C TYR A 26 6.05 8.11 -1.11
N ALA A 27 6.01 7.30 -2.18
CA ALA A 27 4.92 6.35 -2.40
C ALA A 27 4.84 5.33 -1.26
N ARG A 28 5.98 4.80 -0.78
CA ARG A 28 6.02 3.88 0.36
C ARG A 28 5.53 4.53 1.66
N GLU A 29 5.88 5.79 1.92
CA GLU A 29 5.34 6.53 3.08
C GLU A 29 3.83 6.75 2.97
N SER A 30 3.31 6.92 1.75
CA SER A 30 1.87 7.03 1.52
C SER A 30 1.14 5.71 1.83
N VAL A 31 1.75 4.56 1.53
CA VAL A 31 1.20 3.24 1.88
C VAL A 31 1.01 3.09 3.40
N LYS A 32 1.95 3.59 4.21
CA LYS A 32 1.87 3.52 5.68
C LYS A 32 0.67 4.26 6.29
N ARG A 33 0.05 5.19 5.54
CA ARG A 33 -1.14 5.92 5.99
C ARG A 33 -2.44 5.16 5.73
N GLY A 34 -2.40 4.07 4.96
CA GLY A 34 -3.55 3.23 4.70
C GLY A 34 -3.88 2.28 5.86
N THR A 35 -4.99 1.55 5.75
CA THR A 35 -5.33 0.52 6.73
C THR A 35 -4.45 -0.72 6.56
N THR A 36 -4.21 -1.40 7.67
CA THR A 36 -3.34 -2.56 7.76
C THR A 36 -3.93 -3.75 6.99
N THR A 37 -3.05 -4.47 6.30
CA THR A 37 -3.35 -5.76 5.67
C THR A 37 -2.27 -6.76 6.09
N VAL A 38 -2.67 -7.97 6.44
CA VAL A 38 -1.80 -9.04 6.95
C VAL A 38 -2.00 -10.28 6.09
N GLY A 39 -0.88 -10.92 5.72
CA GLY A 39 -0.87 -12.25 5.12
C GLY A 39 -0.21 -13.25 6.06
N LEU A 40 -0.86 -14.40 6.30
CA LEU A 40 -0.31 -15.49 7.09
C LEU A 40 -0.21 -16.74 6.23
N LYS A 41 1.00 -17.30 6.11
CA LYS A 41 1.24 -18.59 5.47
C LYS A 41 1.24 -19.69 6.54
N PHE A 42 0.55 -20.78 6.26
CA PHE A 42 0.55 -21.99 7.07
C PHE A 42 0.71 -23.22 6.17
N ARG A 43 0.80 -24.41 6.78
CA ARG A 43 1.14 -25.66 6.07
C ARG A 43 0.19 -25.95 4.89
N GLU A 44 -1.10 -25.67 5.08
CA GLU A 44 -2.16 -26.03 4.14
C GLU A 44 -2.66 -24.82 3.32
N GLY A 45 -1.99 -23.66 3.38
CA GLY A 45 -2.40 -22.51 2.57
C GLY A 45 -1.97 -21.14 3.09
N VAL A 46 -2.74 -20.13 2.71
CA VAL A 46 -2.53 -18.73 3.10
C VAL A 46 -3.85 -18.09 3.55
N ILE A 47 -3.77 -17.17 4.49
CA ILE A 47 -4.87 -16.29 4.92
C ILE A 47 -4.48 -14.85 4.60
N LEU A 48 -5.37 -14.11 3.97
CA LEU A 48 -5.28 -12.65 3.82
C LEU A 48 -6.31 -12.00 4.74
N ILE A 49 -5.89 -10.98 5.49
CA ILE A 49 -6.72 -10.26 6.45
C ILE A 49 -6.55 -8.77 6.17
N CYS A 50 -7.67 -8.05 6.02
CA CYS A 50 -7.68 -6.61 5.81
C CYS A 50 -8.47 -5.91 6.90
N ASP A 51 -7.91 -4.83 7.45
CA ASP A 51 -8.66 -3.90 8.27
C ASP A 51 -9.50 -2.97 7.36
N LYS A 52 -10.83 -3.05 7.48
CA LYS A 52 -11.80 -2.16 6.83
C LYS A 52 -12.25 -1.09 7.82
N ARG A 53 -11.63 0.08 7.78
CA ARG A 53 -11.99 1.21 8.64
C ARG A 53 -13.20 1.96 8.09
N ILE A 54 -14.34 1.85 8.78
CA ILE A 54 -15.58 2.55 8.41
C ILE A 54 -15.59 3.94 9.04
N ALA A 55 -15.46 4.98 8.22
CA ALA A 55 -15.36 6.36 8.69
C ALA A 55 -16.72 6.96 9.10
N SER A 56 -17.83 6.43 8.58
CA SER A 56 -19.17 6.95 8.83
C SER A 56 -20.19 5.81 8.82
N ARG A 57 -21.25 5.95 9.64
CA ARG A 57 -22.38 5.02 9.68
C ARG A 57 -23.21 5.01 8.39
N LEU A 58 -23.00 5.98 7.50
CA LEU A 58 -23.66 6.05 6.20
C LEU A 58 -23.00 5.15 5.14
N ILE A 59 -21.80 4.63 5.43
CA ILE A 59 -21.06 3.76 4.51
C ILE A 59 -21.51 2.31 4.74
N LEU A 60 -21.86 1.63 3.66
CA LEU A 60 -22.09 0.19 3.67
C LEU A 60 -20.72 -0.51 3.84
N PRO A 61 -20.50 -1.31 4.90
CA PRO A 61 -19.21 -1.97 5.13
C PRO A 61 -18.73 -2.81 3.93
N ASP A 62 -19.67 -3.46 3.25
CA ASP A 62 -19.41 -4.32 2.10
C ASP A 62 -18.99 -3.53 0.86
N SER A 63 -19.29 -2.23 0.77
CA SER A 63 -18.84 -1.41 -0.36
C SER A 63 -17.35 -1.07 -0.30
N ILE A 64 -16.68 -1.33 0.82
CA ILE A 64 -15.23 -1.13 0.95
C ILE A 64 -14.54 -2.42 0.50
N GLU A 65 -14.07 -2.44 -0.75
CA GLU A 65 -13.33 -3.58 -1.28
C GLU A 65 -11.82 -3.45 -1.05
N LYS A 66 -11.24 -4.51 -0.49
CA LYS A 66 -9.78 -4.61 -0.22
C LYS A 66 -9.19 -5.96 -0.61
N MET A 67 -10.04 -6.95 -0.89
CA MET A 67 -9.64 -8.30 -1.25
C MET A 67 -10.30 -8.66 -2.57
N PHE A 68 -9.52 -9.22 -3.48
CA PHE A 68 -9.98 -9.50 -4.83
C PHE A 68 -9.54 -10.90 -5.23
N LYS A 69 -10.48 -11.66 -5.82
CA LYS A 69 -10.18 -12.94 -6.45
C LYS A 69 -9.60 -12.67 -7.84
N ILE A 70 -8.40 -13.18 -8.10
CA ILE A 70 -7.80 -13.17 -9.45
C ILE A 70 -8.20 -14.45 -10.18
N ASP A 71 -8.10 -15.58 -9.50
CA ASP A 71 -8.41 -16.92 -10.02
C ASP A 71 -8.84 -17.86 -8.88
N ASP A 72 -9.20 -19.11 -9.18
CA ASP A 72 -9.63 -20.12 -8.21
C ASP A 72 -8.63 -20.38 -7.07
N HIS A 73 -7.35 -20.16 -7.33
CA HIS A 73 -6.26 -20.40 -6.38
C HIS A 73 -5.42 -19.15 -6.06
N ILE A 74 -5.82 -17.97 -6.57
CA ILE A 74 -5.08 -16.72 -6.40
C ILE A 74 -6.04 -15.61 -5.99
N GLY A 75 -5.74 -14.99 -4.85
CA GLY A 75 -6.35 -13.75 -4.41
C GLY A 75 -5.27 -12.75 -3.99
N PHE A 76 -5.63 -11.47 -3.99
CA PHE A 76 -4.76 -10.43 -3.45
C PHE A 76 -5.53 -9.49 -2.53
N ALA A 77 -4.77 -8.82 -1.67
CA ALA A 77 -5.26 -7.86 -0.70
C ALA A 77 -4.43 -6.58 -0.79
N THR A 78 -5.07 -5.42 -0.68
CA THR A 78 -4.40 -4.12 -0.82
C THR A 78 -4.15 -3.44 0.52
N SER A 79 -3.06 -2.68 0.62
CA SER A 79 -2.77 -1.74 1.72
C SER A 79 -2.33 -0.40 1.13
N GLY A 80 -2.48 0.68 1.90
CA GLY A 80 -2.30 2.03 1.39
C GLY A 80 -3.58 2.63 0.83
N LEU A 81 -3.41 3.54 -0.14
CA LEU A 81 -4.50 4.21 -0.83
C LEU A 81 -5.22 3.20 -1.74
N VAL A 82 -6.51 2.97 -1.50
CA VAL A 82 -7.38 2.19 -2.38
C VAL A 82 -8.24 3.20 -3.13
N ALA A 83 -8.16 3.20 -4.46
CA ALA A 83 -8.91 4.08 -5.36
C ALA A 83 -10.22 3.43 -5.78
#